data_AF-A2HSF0-F1
#
_entry.id   AF-A2HSF0-F1
#
_cell.length_a   1.000
_cell.length_b   1.000
_cell.length_c   1.000
_cell.angle_alpha   90.00
_cell.angle_beta   90.00
_cell.angle_gamma   90.00
#
_symmetry.space_group_name_H-M   'P 1'
#
loop_
_entity.id
_entity.type
_entity.pdbx_description
1 polymer ?
#
loop_
_entity_poly.entity_id
_entity_poly.type
_entity_poly.pdbx_seq_one_letter_code
_entity_poly.pdbx_strand_id
1 'polypeptide(L)'
;MKKADKEYVDEKDNEIKERVEWYHEWTSKIFKTKADTGWVSGCLDLKADKTYVNDELEKKADKTHTHTSFTTFTADDITLNTTLPNKGPTIPPATSLVDTLISNDNSIMHLRQELNVLKQILPNLIYPVGSLYVSMNSTRPEVVLGFGTWTQIVDRFLYCANSSKETGGSKTISGENLPSHSHYIDLSTSQAGWHKHRYWDWSAMTKGKGYDVKDNVKFAINCYWSNTEGGGNHTHHVSGYTQTTGQSKEYMPPYMTVYAWYRIA
;
A
#
# COMPACT_ATOMS: atom_id res chain seq x y z
N MET A 1 -13.38 -154.21 -49.07
CA MET A 1 -13.88 -152.87 -48.74
C MET A 1 -15.17 -153.04 -47.93
N LYS A 2 -15.10 -153.07 -46.60
CA LYS A 2 -16.30 -153.19 -45.75
C LYS A 2 -16.98 -151.82 -45.73
N LYS A 3 -18.15 -151.70 -46.38
CA LYS A 3 -18.98 -150.49 -46.32
C LYS A 3 -19.49 -150.33 -44.88
N ALA A 4 -19.45 -149.12 -44.35
CA ALA A 4 -20.01 -148.80 -43.04
C ALA A 4 -21.52 -149.09 -43.02
N ASP A 5 -22.02 -149.54 -41.88
CA ASP A 5 -23.44 -149.84 -41.68
C ASP A 5 -24.28 -148.55 -41.75
N LYS A 6 -25.44 -148.59 -42.41
CA LYS A 6 -26.24 -147.38 -42.72
C LYS A 6 -26.72 -146.69 -41.45
N GLU A 7 -27.08 -147.48 -40.44
CA GLU A 7 -27.53 -147.01 -39.13
C GLU A 7 -26.45 -146.19 -38.41
N TYR A 8 -25.18 -146.60 -38.50
CA TYR A 8 -24.05 -145.86 -37.91
C TYR A 8 -23.81 -144.50 -38.57
N VAL A 9 -24.07 -144.39 -39.89
CA VAL A 9 -23.91 -143.12 -40.62
C VAL A 9 -25.04 -142.15 -40.25
N ASP A 10 -26.28 -142.63 -40.15
CA ASP A 10 -27.44 -141.81 -39.78
C ASP A 10 -27.34 -141.33 -38.31
N GLU A 11 -26.81 -142.16 -37.40
CA GLU A 11 -26.53 -141.77 -36.01
C GLU A 11 -25.49 -140.64 -35.92
N LYS A 12 -24.38 -140.76 -36.67
CA LYS A 12 -23.33 -139.73 -36.68
C LYS A 12 -23.77 -138.42 -37.34
N ASP A 13 -24.65 -138.47 -38.35
CA ASP A 13 -25.22 -137.27 -38.97
C ASP A 13 -26.15 -136.52 -38.01
N ASN A 14 -26.94 -137.24 -37.21
CA ASN A 14 -27.79 -136.65 -36.17
C ASN A 14 -26.95 -136.01 -35.03
N GLU A 15 -25.89 -136.67 -34.56
CA GLU A 15 -24.96 -136.05 -33.58
C GLU A 15 -24.33 -134.76 -34.11
N ILE A 16 -23.99 -134.70 -35.40
CA ILE A 16 -23.42 -133.50 -36.03
C ILE A 16 -24.45 -132.38 -36.10
N LYS A 17 -25.70 -132.68 -36.49
CA LYS A 17 -26.80 -131.69 -36.53
C LYS A 17 -27.05 -131.07 -35.16
N GLU A 18 -27.20 -131.88 -34.13
CA GLU A 18 -27.43 -131.38 -32.76
C GLU A 18 -26.29 -130.48 -32.29
N ARG A 19 -25.04 -130.86 -32.58
CA ARG A 19 -23.87 -130.05 -32.19
C ARG A 19 -23.82 -128.72 -32.93
N VAL A 20 -24.18 -128.69 -34.22
CA VAL A 20 -24.23 -127.46 -35.02
C VAL A 20 -25.32 -126.52 -34.49
N GLU A 21 -26.50 -127.05 -34.18
CA GLU A 21 -27.60 -126.25 -33.60
C GLU A 21 -27.20 -125.67 -32.24
N TRP A 22 -26.53 -126.45 -31.39
CA TRP A 22 -26.02 -125.97 -30.10
C TRP A 22 -25.03 -124.81 -30.25
N TYR A 23 -24.06 -124.93 -31.17
CA TYR A 23 -23.11 -123.85 -31.45
C TYR A 23 -23.79 -122.61 -32.05
N HIS A 24 -24.80 -122.78 -32.90
CA HIS A 24 -25.56 -121.68 -33.49
C HIS A 24 -26.37 -120.92 -32.41
N GLU A 25 -27.01 -121.64 -31.49
CA GLU A 25 -27.78 -121.02 -30.42
C GLU A 25 -26.86 -120.27 -29.44
N TRP A 26 -25.74 -120.88 -29.06
CA TRP A 26 -24.76 -120.29 -28.14
C TRP A 26 -24.13 -119.02 -28.72
N THR A 27 -23.73 -119.05 -29.99
CA THR A 27 -23.15 -117.88 -30.68
C THR A 27 -24.17 -116.75 -30.87
N SER A 28 -25.42 -117.06 -31.21
CA SER A 28 -26.49 -116.05 -31.32
C SER A 28 -26.81 -115.37 -29.99
N LYS A 29 -26.82 -116.11 -28.88
CA LYS A 29 -27.01 -115.53 -27.53
C LYS A 29 -25.88 -114.55 -27.19
N ILE A 30 -24.63 -114.95 -27.40
CA ILE A 30 -23.46 -114.10 -27.09
C ILE A 30 -23.43 -112.83 -27.94
N PHE A 31 -23.74 -112.94 -29.24
CA PHE A 31 -23.76 -111.77 -30.12
C PHE A 31 -24.85 -110.77 -29.72
N LYS A 32 -26.03 -111.23 -29.28
CA LYS A 32 -27.09 -110.35 -28.76
C LYS A 32 -26.67 -109.58 -27.51
N THR A 33 -25.90 -110.19 -26.60
CA THR A 33 -25.47 -109.51 -25.36
C THR A 33 -24.33 -108.53 -25.62
N LYS A 34 -23.42 -108.82 -26.55
CA LYS A 34 -22.26 -107.95 -26.85
C LYS A 34 -22.57 -106.83 -27.86
N ALA A 35 -23.65 -106.97 -28.64
CA ALA A 35 -24.11 -105.96 -29.60
C ALA A 35 -25.39 -105.25 -29.14
N ASP A 36 -25.62 -105.14 -27.82
CA ASP A 36 -26.74 -104.38 -27.28
C ASP A 36 -26.50 -102.87 -27.45
N THR A 37 -26.94 -102.35 -28.59
CA THR A 37 -26.77 -100.95 -29.00
C THR A 37 -27.53 -99.97 -28.09
N GLY A 38 -28.51 -100.45 -27.31
CA GLY A 38 -29.29 -99.62 -26.39
C GLY A 38 -28.53 -99.23 -25.12
N TRP A 39 -27.70 -100.15 -24.58
CA TRP A 39 -26.87 -99.84 -23.41
C TRP A 39 -25.74 -98.87 -23.76
N VAL A 40 -25.15 -99.03 -24.96
CA VAL A 40 -24.09 -98.14 -25.46
C VAL A 40 -24.61 -96.73 -25.76
N SER A 41 -25.81 -96.57 -26.32
CA SER A 41 -26.40 -95.24 -26.55
C SER A 41 -26.73 -94.52 -25.24
N GLY A 42 -27.29 -95.23 -24.25
CA GLY A 42 -27.60 -94.65 -22.93
C GLY A 42 -26.35 -94.17 -22.16
N CYS A 43 -25.21 -94.84 -22.33
CA CYS A 43 -23.95 -94.41 -21.71
C CYS A 43 -23.31 -93.19 -22.41
N LEU A 44 -23.59 -92.99 -23.72
CA LEU A 44 -23.08 -91.85 -24.49
C LEU A 44 -23.85 -90.57 -24.19
N ASP A 45 -25.16 -90.63 -23.99
CA ASP A 45 -26.00 -89.48 -23.64
C ASP A 45 -25.65 -88.90 -22.25
N LEU A 46 -25.12 -89.73 -21.34
CA LEU A 46 -24.70 -89.31 -19.99
C LEU A 46 -23.30 -88.68 -19.93
N LYS A 47 -22.52 -88.67 -21.02
CA LYS A 47 -21.09 -88.31 -20.98
C LYS A 47 -20.76 -86.85 -21.22
N ALA A 48 -21.67 -86.01 -21.74
CA ALA A 48 -21.51 -84.54 -21.73
C ALA A 48 -22.78 -83.84 -22.25
N ASP A 49 -23.64 -83.36 -21.35
CA ASP A 49 -24.65 -82.36 -21.73
C ASP A 49 -23.94 -81.01 -21.93
N LYS A 50 -23.63 -80.68 -23.18
CA LYS A 50 -23.01 -79.39 -23.55
C LYS A 50 -23.84 -78.19 -23.10
N THR A 51 -25.16 -78.37 -22.98
CA THR A 51 -26.10 -77.34 -22.53
C THR A 51 -25.88 -77.05 -21.04
N TYR A 52 -25.79 -78.09 -20.22
CA TYR A 52 -25.53 -77.95 -18.77
C TYR A 52 -24.18 -77.26 -18.48
N VAL A 53 -23.12 -77.62 -19.22
CA VAL A 53 -21.79 -77.02 -19.02
C VAL A 53 -21.78 -75.53 -19.39
N ASN A 54 -22.49 -75.15 -20.47
CA ASN A 54 -22.60 -73.74 -20.85
C ASN A 54 -23.43 -72.93 -19.83
N ASP A 55 -24.54 -73.49 -19.35
CA ASP A 55 -25.42 -72.81 -18.40
C ASP A 55 -24.74 -72.56 -17.05
N GLU A 56 -23.93 -73.50 -16.56
CA GLU A 56 -23.16 -73.29 -15.33
C GLU A 56 -21.97 -72.32 -15.50
N LEU A 57 -21.36 -72.26 -16.69
CA LEU A 57 -20.28 -71.31 -16.96
C LEU A 57 -20.80 -69.87 -17.00
N GLU A 58 -21.97 -69.65 -17.63
CA GLU A 58 -22.64 -68.35 -17.67
C GLU A 58 -23.02 -67.84 -16.28
N LYS A 59 -23.47 -68.72 -15.37
CA LYS A 59 -23.77 -68.33 -13.98
C LYS A 59 -22.54 -67.96 -13.16
N LYS A 60 -21.37 -68.51 -13.46
CA LYS A 60 -20.11 -68.24 -12.73
C LYS A 60 -19.34 -67.03 -13.25
N ALA A 61 -19.63 -66.56 -14.46
CA ALA A 61 -18.99 -65.39 -15.03
C ALA A 61 -19.78 -64.12 -14.65
N ASP A 62 -19.29 -63.36 -13.66
CA ASP A 62 -19.82 -62.02 -13.39
C ASP A 62 -19.35 -61.05 -14.49
N LYS A 63 -20.16 -60.90 -15.54
CA LYS A 63 -19.89 -60.04 -16.69
C LYS A 63 -20.25 -58.57 -16.45
N THR A 64 -20.76 -58.24 -15.25
CA THR A 64 -21.29 -56.92 -14.91
C THR A 64 -20.51 -56.21 -13.82
N HIS A 65 -19.52 -56.86 -13.21
CA HIS A 65 -18.66 -56.23 -12.22
C HIS A 65 -17.80 -55.14 -12.87
N THR A 66 -18.17 -53.89 -12.63
CA THR A 66 -17.35 -52.71 -12.89
C THR A 66 -16.93 -52.13 -11.55
N HIS A 67 -15.62 -51.98 -11.33
CA HIS A 67 -15.11 -51.27 -10.16
C HIS A 67 -15.50 -49.78 -10.28
N THR A 68 -16.57 -49.36 -9.61
CA THR A 68 -17.01 -47.95 -9.57
C THR A 68 -16.16 -47.09 -8.63
N SER A 69 -15.20 -47.66 -7.92
CA SER A 69 -14.47 -47.00 -6.82
C SER A 69 -13.30 -46.08 -7.22
N PHE A 70 -13.13 -45.71 -8.49
CA PHE A 70 -11.94 -44.93 -8.91
C PHE A 70 -12.22 -43.82 -9.95
N THR A 71 -13.38 -43.17 -9.90
CA THR A 71 -13.68 -42.08 -10.86
C THR A 71 -13.33 -40.68 -10.34
N THR A 72 -13.18 -40.49 -9.02
CA THR A 72 -12.76 -39.20 -8.43
C THR A 72 -11.94 -39.43 -7.16
N PHE A 73 -10.82 -38.70 -7.04
CA PHE A 73 -10.05 -38.54 -5.81
C PHE A 73 -9.99 -37.04 -5.53
N THR A 74 -10.29 -36.61 -4.30
CA THR A 74 -10.04 -35.23 -3.86
C THR A 74 -8.61 -35.10 -3.33
N ALA A 75 -8.04 -33.89 -3.31
CA ALA A 75 -6.69 -33.67 -2.79
C ALA A 75 -6.56 -34.08 -1.30
N ASP A 76 -7.67 -34.06 -0.56
CA ASP A 76 -7.76 -34.44 0.85
C ASP A 76 -7.77 -35.98 1.05
N ASP A 77 -8.14 -36.75 0.03
CA ASP A 77 -8.13 -38.23 0.06
C ASP A 77 -6.71 -38.82 -0.08
N ILE A 78 -5.70 -37.98 -0.37
CA ILE A 78 -4.31 -38.39 -0.53
C ILE A 78 -3.56 -38.16 0.78
N THR A 79 -3.50 -39.17 1.64
CA THR A 79 -2.54 -39.17 2.76
C THR A 79 -1.16 -39.60 2.24
N LEU A 80 -0.28 -38.65 1.96
CA LEU A 80 1.12 -38.92 1.57
C LEU A 80 1.93 -39.46 2.77
N ASN A 81 1.84 -40.77 3.04
CA ASN A 81 2.72 -41.43 4.01
C ASN A 81 4.03 -41.88 3.32
N THR A 82 4.83 -40.91 2.85
CA THR A 82 6.19 -41.22 2.37
C THR A 82 7.19 -40.62 3.35
N THR A 83 7.87 -41.46 4.12
CA THR A 83 9.24 -41.13 4.52
C THR A 83 10.08 -41.13 3.25
N LEU A 84 10.45 -39.96 2.76
CA LEU A 84 11.26 -39.79 1.56
C LEU A 84 12.53 -40.67 1.66
N PRO A 85 12.76 -41.60 0.73
CA PRO A 85 14.01 -42.35 0.72
C PRO A 85 15.14 -41.37 0.38
N ASN A 86 16.07 -41.20 1.31
CA ASN A 86 17.16 -40.24 1.20
C ASN A 86 18.26 -40.66 0.20
N LYS A 87 17.98 -41.57 -0.75
CA LYS A 87 18.86 -41.90 -1.89
C LYS A 87 18.24 -42.85 -2.92
N GLY A 88 18.02 -42.32 -4.13
CA GLY A 88 18.00 -43.04 -5.42
C GLY A 88 16.67 -42.97 -6.20
N PRO A 89 16.64 -43.08 -7.55
CA PRO A 89 17.66 -42.86 -8.59
C PRO A 89 17.38 -41.58 -9.42
N THR A 90 18.36 -41.13 -10.21
CA THR A 90 18.30 -39.92 -11.06
C THR A 90 17.25 -40.04 -12.18
N ILE A 91 16.10 -39.38 -12.01
CA ILE A 91 15.04 -39.24 -13.02
C ILE A 91 15.34 -37.95 -13.82
N PRO A 92 15.17 -37.90 -15.16
CA PRO A 92 15.23 -36.63 -15.90
C PRO A 92 14.18 -35.64 -15.36
N PRO A 93 14.39 -34.32 -15.47
CA PRO A 93 13.72 -33.31 -14.64
C PRO A 93 12.27 -33.09 -15.07
N ALA A 94 11.39 -34.02 -14.73
CA ALA A 94 9.98 -33.74 -14.56
C ALA A 94 9.82 -33.34 -13.09
N THR A 95 9.88 -32.04 -12.83
CA THR A 95 9.51 -31.42 -11.54
C THR A 95 8.23 -32.08 -11.06
N SER A 96 8.30 -32.76 -9.93
CA SER A 96 7.12 -33.33 -9.29
C SER A 96 6.10 -32.22 -9.02
N LEU A 97 4.82 -32.58 -8.83
CA LEU A 97 3.81 -31.61 -8.36
C LEU A 97 4.30 -30.84 -7.12
N VAL A 98 5.08 -31.51 -6.25
CA VAL A 98 5.71 -30.93 -5.06
C VAL A 98 6.73 -29.85 -5.43
N ASP A 99 7.61 -30.10 -6.40
CA ASP A 99 8.60 -29.10 -6.85
C ASP A 99 7.93 -27.87 -7.46
N THR A 100 6.81 -28.06 -8.16
CA THR A 100 6.03 -26.97 -8.75
C THR A 100 5.36 -26.13 -7.67
N LEU A 101 4.79 -26.76 -6.63
CA LEU A 101 4.20 -26.07 -5.49
C LEU A 101 5.25 -25.27 -4.71
N ILE A 102 6.42 -25.86 -4.44
CA ILE A 102 7.54 -25.17 -3.77
C ILE A 102 8.03 -23.96 -4.60
N SER A 103 8.15 -24.12 -5.92
CA SER A 103 8.54 -23.03 -6.83
C SER A 103 7.53 -21.88 -6.81
N ASN A 104 6.23 -22.21 -6.80
CA ASN A 104 5.16 -21.22 -6.72
C ASN A 104 5.17 -20.49 -5.37
N ASP A 105 5.38 -21.20 -4.25
CA ASP A 105 5.48 -20.60 -2.92
C ASP A 105 6.66 -19.62 -2.84
N ASN A 106 7.82 -20.00 -3.38
CA ASN A 106 8.98 -19.10 -3.48
C ASN A 106 8.68 -17.86 -4.32
N SER A 107 7.97 -18.03 -5.45
CA SER A 107 7.57 -16.92 -6.31
C SER A 107 6.60 -15.97 -5.60
N ILE A 108 5.62 -16.52 -4.85
CA ILE A 108 4.68 -15.73 -4.05
C ILE A 108 5.43 -14.97 -2.93
N MET A 109 6.37 -15.61 -2.25
CA MET A 109 7.21 -14.94 -1.25
C MET A 109 8.01 -13.79 -1.88
N HIS A 110 8.61 -14.02 -3.03
CA HIS A 110 9.37 -13.01 -3.76
C HIS A 110 8.49 -11.81 -4.13
N LEU A 111 7.32 -12.04 -4.72
CA LEU A 111 6.37 -10.98 -5.07
C LEU A 111 5.91 -10.18 -3.84
N ARG A 112 5.67 -10.85 -2.70
CA ARG A 112 5.34 -10.16 -1.44
C ARG A 112 6.48 -9.28 -0.96
N GLN A 113 7.72 -9.74 -1.11
CA GLN A 113 8.90 -8.98 -0.75
C GLN A 113 9.08 -7.74 -1.65
N GLU A 114 8.96 -7.89 -2.96
CA GLU A 114 9.02 -6.78 -3.91
C GLU A 114 7.93 -5.74 -3.64
N LEU A 115 6.71 -6.19 -3.35
CA LEU A 115 5.61 -5.29 -2.97
C LEU A 115 5.91 -4.52 -1.68
N ASN A 116 6.50 -5.16 -0.68
CA ASN A 116 6.90 -4.49 0.57
C ASN A 116 7.99 -3.44 0.33
N VAL A 117 8.96 -3.74 -0.53
CA VAL A 117 10.01 -2.79 -0.93
C VAL A 117 9.40 -1.60 -1.67
N LEU A 118 8.51 -1.84 -2.64
CA LEU A 118 7.80 -0.78 -3.37
C LEU A 118 6.98 0.12 -2.43
N LYS A 119 6.27 -0.45 -1.46
CA LYS A 119 5.53 0.31 -0.44
C LYS A 119 6.42 1.21 0.41
N GLN A 120 7.69 0.86 0.62
CA GLN A 120 8.65 1.69 1.35
C GLN A 120 9.30 2.77 0.46
N ILE A 121 9.52 2.47 -0.82
CA ILE A 121 10.23 3.37 -1.74
C ILE A 121 9.29 4.44 -2.33
N LEU A 122 8.07 4.06 -2.75
CA LEU A 122 7.15 4.97 -3.44
C LEU A 122 6.83 6.25 -2.65
N PRO A 123 6.55 6.20 -1.33
CA PRO A 123 6.32 7.41 -0.53
C PRO A 123 7.49 8.40 -0.56
N ASN A 124 8.72 7.89 -0.48
CA ASN A 124 9.94 8.71 -0.49
C ASN A 124 10.28 9.23 -1.90
N LEU A 125 9.82 8.55 -2.94
CA LEU A 125 9.99 8.99 -4.32
C LEU A 125 9.06 10.16 -4.68
N ILE A 126 7.79 10.10 -4.26
CA ILE A 126 6.80 11.13 -4.58
C ILE A 126 6.90 12.32 -3.61
N TYR A 127 7.12 12.05 -2.32
CA TYR A 127 7.21 13.08 -1.28
C TYR A 127 8.43 12.84 -0.38
N PRO A 128 9.67 13.06 -0.83
CA PRO A 128 10.85 12.99 0.05
C PRO A 128 10.75 13.91 1.28
N VAL A 129 11.60 13.69 2.27
CA VAL A 129 11.69 14.58 3.45
C VAL A 129 11.99 16.00 2.97
N GLY A 130 11.19 16.97 3.45
CA GLY A 130 11.23 18.36 3.00
C GLY A 130 10.21 18.72 1.91
N SER A 131 9.51 17.75 1.30
CA SER A 131 8.46 18.06 0.33
C SER A 131 7.28 18.80 0.96
N LEU A 132 6.61 19.62 0.13
CA LEU A 132 5.43 20.38 0.49
C LEU A 132 4.15 19.68 0.05
N TYR A 133 3.16 19.65 0.93
CA TYR A 133 1.78 19.27 0.64
C TYR A 133 0.88 20.48 0.87
N VAL A 134 0.03 20.81 -0.11
CA VAL A 134 -0.86 21.98 -0.06
C VAL A 134 -2.27 21.53 -0.41
N SER A 135 -3.26 21.96 0.39
CA SER A 135 -4.65 21.57 0.24
C SER A 135 -5.61 22.65 0.74
N MET A 136 -6.84 22.64 0.22
CA MET A 136 -7.95 23.43 0.78
C MET A 136 -8.54 22.79 2.04
N ASN A 137 -8.26 21.51 2.28
CA ASN A 137 -8.75 20.76 3.42
C ASN A 137 -7.74 20.85 4.58
N SER A 138 -8.23 21.01 5.81
CA SER A 138 -7.42 21.07 7.04
C SER A 138 -6.91 19.69 7.52
N THR A 139 -7.36 18.60 6.92
CA THR A 139 -6.93 17.24 7.29
C THR A 139 -5.43 17.08 7.11
N ARG A 140 -4.78 16.51 8.14
CA ARG A 140 -3.33 16.30 8.16
C ARG A 140 -2.88 15.35 7.03
N PRO A 141 -1.74 15.59 6.37
CA PRO A 141 -1.31 14.78 5.23
C PRO A 141 -1.07 13.31 5.58
N GLU A 142 -0.65 12.99 6.81
CA GLU A 142 -0.49 11.58 7.21
C GLU A 142 -1.82 10.79 7.21
N VAL A 143 -2.97 11.46 7.36
CA VAL A 143 -4.29 10.83 7.29
C VAL A 143 -4.73 10.64 5.85
N VAL A 144 -4.42 11.59 4.97
CA VAL A 144 -4.83 11.55 3.54
C VAL A 144 -3.92 10.64 2.73
N LEU A 145 -2.60 10.73 2.94
CA LEU A 145 -1.59 9.99 2.20
C LEU A 145 -1.29 8.63 2.86
N GLY A 146 -1.62 8.45 4.14
CA GLY A 146 -1.37 7.22 4.88
C GLY A 146 0.09 7.00 5.29
N PHE A 147 0.95 8.01 5.15
CA PHE A 147 2.36 7.93 5.51
C PHE A 147 2.99 9.28 5.87
N GLY A 148 4.19 9.20 6.44
CA GLY A 148 5.05 10.33 6.75
C GLY A 148 4.62 11.06 8.02
N THR A 149 5.51 11.93 8.49
CA THR A 149 5.23 12.88 9.57
C THR A 149 5.34 14.28 8.99
N TRP A 150 4.35 15.12 9.26
CA TRP A 150 4.19 16.42 8.62
C TRP A 150 4.05 17.54 9.63
N THR A 151 4.67 18.68 9.33
CA THR A 151 4.58 19.91 10.13
C THR A 151 3.87 20.98 9.33
N GLN A 152 2.87 21.62 9.94
CA GLN A 152 2.07 22.66 9.29
C GLN A 152 2.86 23.96 9.14
N ILE A 153 2.62 24.65 8.04
CA ILE A 153 3.09 26.00 7.77
C ILE A 153 1.92 26.95 8.02
N VAL A 154 2.05 27.82 9.02
CA VAL A 154 0.99 28.73 9.46
C VAL A 154 1.46 30.18 9.31
N ASP A 155 0.58 31.04 8.80
CA ASP A 155 0.76 32.49 8.65
C ASP A 155 2.03 32.90 7.90
N ARG A 156 2.38 32.18 6.83
CA ARG A 156 3.61 32.38 6.06
C ARG A 156 3.34 32.30 4.57
N PHE A 157 3.97 33.20 3.81
CA PHE A 157 4.13 33.05 2.37
C PHE A 157 5.38 32.23 2.06
N LEU A 158 5.32 31.45 0.98
CA LEU A 158 6.49 30.75 0.47
C LEU A 158 7.35 31.74 -0.30
N TYR A 159 8.60 31.88 0.15
CA TYR A 159 9.62 32.71 -0.49
C TYR A 159 10.72 31.80 -1.05
N CYS A 160 11.00 31.90 -2.34
CA CYS A 160 12.05 31.13 -3.00
C CYS A 160 13.42 31.71 -2.61
N ALA A 161 14.13 31.03 -1.73
CA ALA A 161 15.41 31.44 -1.19
C ALA A 161 16.52 30.40 -1.44
N ASN A 162 17.77 30.80 -1.22
CA ASN A 162 18.95 29.93 -1.30
C ASN A 162 19.18 29.09 -0.04
N SER A 163 18.35 29.30 0.99
CA SER A 163 18.33 28.56 2.24
C SER A 163 16.88 28.20 2.58
N SER A 164 16.68 27.08 3.28
CA SER A 164 15.34 26.59 3.61
C SER A 164 14.96 26.94 5.04
N LYS A 165 13.66 27.10 5.30
CA LYS A 165 13.05 27.30 6.63
C LYS A 165 13.45 28.59 7.35
N GLU A 166 14.06 29.54 6.66
CA GLU A 166 14.21 30.91 7.17
C GLU A 166 12.85 31.61 7.24
N THR A 167 12.74 32.53 8.19
CA THR A 167 11.46 33.19 8.50
C THR A 167 11.68 34.68 8.65
N GLY A 168 10.76 35.47 8.11
CA GLY A 168 10.79 36.92 8.21
C GLY A 168 9.50 37.54 7.66
N GLY A 169 9.54 38.85 7.45
CA GLY A 169 8.38 39.63 7.04
C GLY A 169 7.54 40.11 8.22
N SER A 170 6.67 41.07 7.95
CA SER A 170 5.75 41.66 8.92
C SER A 170 4.45 42.00 8.20
N LYS A 171 3.32 41.91 8.92
CA LYS A 171 2.03 42.43 8.44
C LYS A 171 1.95 43.95 8.58
N THR A 172 2.81 44.57 9.38
CA THR A 172 2.82 46.01 9.68
C THR A 172 4.18 46.62 9.36
N ILE A 173 4.19 47.89 8.94
CA ILE A 173 5.41 48.66 8.73
C ILE A 173 5.95 49.08 10.10
N SER A 174 7.17 48.66 10.45
CA SER A 174 7.86 49.13 11.65
C SER A 174 8.67 50.39 11.35
N GLY A 175 9.13 51.09 12.40
CA GLY A 175 10.03 52.24 12.23
C GLY A 175 11.32 51.90 11.48
N GLU A 176 11.83 50.66 11.61
CA GLU A 176 13.02 50.18 10.88
C GLU A 176 12.78 50.07 9.37
N ASN A 177 11.53 49.88 8.96
CA ASN A 177 11.16 49.82 7.54
C ASN A 177 10.94 51.20 6.91
N LEU A 178 10.98 52.27 7.70
CA LEU A 178 10.83 53.63 7.20
C LEU A 178 12.20 54.20 6.80
N PRO A 179 12.33 54.78 5.60
CA PRO A 179 13.54 55.52 5.26
C PRO A 179 13.71 56.71 6.21
N SER A 180 14.97 57.09 6.43
CA SER A 180 15.30 58.30 7.17
C SER A 180 14.60 59.50 6.54
N HIS A 181 13.86 60.26 7.34
CA HIS A 181 13.17 61.46 6.91
C HIS A 181 13.32 62.57 7.97
N SER A 182 13.22 63.82 7.53
CA SER A 182 13.24 64.99 8.39
C SER A 182 12.02 65.87 8.12
N HIS A 183 11.58 66.60 9.14
CA HIS A 183 10.54 67.60 9.02
C HIS A 183 11.20 68.97 9.17
N TYR A 184 11.02 69.84 8.18
CA TYR A 184 11.40 71.24 8.30
C TYR A 184 10.29 71.99 9.04
N ILE A 185 10.62 72.58 10.17
CA ILE A 185 9.68 73.33 11.02
C ILE A 185 10.14 74.78 11.07
N ASP A 186 9.28 75.70 10.64
CA ASP A 186 9.46 77.15 10.76
C ASP A 186 8.25 77.72 11.51
N LEU A 187 8.46 78.15 12.74
CA LEU A 187 7.42 78.65 13.64
C LEU A 187 7.70 80.11 13.97
N SER A 188 6.69 80.97 13.82
CA SER A 188 6.70 82.33 14.34
C SER A 188 5.53 82.51 15.31
N THR A 189 5.78 83.19 16.42
CA THR A 189 4.71 83.63 17.31
C THR A 189 4.03 84.86 16.71
N SER A 190 2.70 84.86 16.60
CA SER A 190 1.94 86.00 16.06
C SER A 190 2.02 87.26 16.91
N GLN A 191 2.51 87.15 18.15
CA GLN A 191 2.66 88.26 19.08
C GLN A 191 4.08 88.24 19.66
N ALA A 192 4.85 89.30 19.43
CA ALA A 192 6.03 89.57 20.24
C ALA A 192 5.58 89.70 21.69
N GLY A 193 6.14 88.88 22.59
CA GLY A 193 5.83 89.01 24.02
C GLY A 193 6.11 90.43 24.49
N TRP A 194 5.10 91.12 25.02
CA TRP A 194 5.25 92.51 25.46
C TRP A 194 6.23 92.57 26.63
N HIS A 195 7.37 93.26 26.45
CA HIS A 195 8.33 93.50 27.52
C HIS A 195 8.93 94.90 27.43
N LYS A 196 9.39 95.41 28.58
CA LYS A 196 10.05 96.71 28.71
C LYS A 196 11.31 96.58 29.54
N HIS A 197 12.36 97.32 29.19
CA HIS A 197 13.58 97.40 30.00
C HIS A 197 13.50 98.63 30.90
N ARG A 198 13.88 98.48 32.17
CA ARG A 198 14.02 99.60 33.11
C ARG A 198 15.44 100.11 33.05
N TYR A 199 15.61 101.41 32.90
CA TYR A 199 16.91 102.06 32.88
C TYR A 199 16.92 103.32 33.76
N TRP A 200 18.12 103.69 34.19
CA TRP A 200 18.38 104.89 34.99
C TRP A 200 18.85 106.00 34.06
N ASP A 201 18.13 107.11 34.05
CA ASP A 201 18.43 108.26 33.19
C ASP A 201 18.65 109.53 34.03
N TRP A 202 19.28 110.51 33.42
CA TRP A 202 19.57 111.80 34.05
C TRP A 202 19.60 112.93 33.02
N SER A 203 19.15 114.11 33.43
CA SER A 203 19.26 115.30 32.58
C SER A 203 20.61 115.97 32.80
N ALA A 204 21.34 116.20 31.71
CA ALA A 204 22.58 116.96 31.74
C ALA A 204 22.28 118.45 31.80
N MET A 205 22.72 119.12 32.88
CA MET A 205 22.73 120.57 32.94
C MET A 205 24.15 121.11 33.02
N THR A 206 24.38 122.21 32.30
CA THR A 206 25.57 123.06 32.45
C THR A 206 25.24 124.16 33.46
N LYS A 207 26.20 124.51 34.33
CA LYS A 207 25.93 125.43 35.46
C LYS A 207 25.35 126.77 34.98
N GLY A 208 24.43 127.32 35.77
CA GLY A 208 24.02 128.74 35.68
C GLY A 208 24.99 129.66 36.43
N LYS A 209 24.89 130.98 36.23
CA LYS A 209 25.69 131.97 36.98
C LYS A 209 25.34 131.93 38.47
N GLY A 210 26.36 131.79 39.34
CA GLY A 210 26.20 131.86 40.80
C GLY A 210 26.66 130.64 41.61
N TYR A 211 27.19 129.58 40.98
CA TYR A 211 27.69 128.38 41.67
C TYR A 211 29.23 128.26 41.59
N ASP A 212 29.88 127.95 42.72
CA ASP A 212 31.35 127.83 42.91
C ASP A 212 31.92 126.51 42.36
N VAL A 213 31.73 126.27 41.06
CA VAL A 213 32.24 125.10 40.33
C VAL A 213 32.80 125.53 38.97
N LYS A 214 33.76 124.78 38.38
CA LYS A 214 34.39 125.14 37.10
C LYS A 214 33.36 125.26 35.96
N ASP A 215 33.60 126.14 34.99
CA ASP A 215 32.61 126.51 33.96
C ASP A 215 32.11 125.36 33.08
N ASN A 216 32.91 124.29 32.92
CA ASN A 216 32.60 123.16 32.05
C ASN A 216 32.15 121.90 32.80
N VAL A 217 31.69 122.04 34.05
CA VAL A 217 31.18 120.87 34.79
C VAL A 217 29.73 120.62 34.40
N LYS A 218 29.48 119.45 33.80
CA LYS A 218 28.13 118.91 33.59
C LYS A 218 27.74 118.11 34.83
N PHE A 219 26.57 118.41 35.38
CA PHE A 219 26.02 117.66 36.50
C PHE A 219 24.83 116.85 36.02
N ALA A 220 24.79 115.60 36.49
CA ALA A 220 23.57 114.80 36.41
C ALA A 220 22.62 115.33 37.49
N ILE A 221 21.49 115.87 37.06
CA ILE A 221 20.42 116.30 37.97
C ILE A 221 19.13 115.56 37.62
N ASN A 222 18.22 115.49 38.59
CA ASN A 222 16.93 114.82 38.44
C ASN A 222 17.10 113.41 37.88
N CYS A 223 17.90 112.57 38.53
CA CYS A 223 18.03 111.19 38.10
C CYS A 223 16.72 110.43 38.39
N TYR A 224 16.21 109.70 37.41
CA TYR A 224 14.97 108.96 37.54
C TYR A 224 15.06 107.58 36.88
N TRP A 225 14.20 106.67 37.34
CA TRP A 225 13.95 105.41 36.66
C TRP A 225 12.93 105.63 35.55
N SER A 226 13.27 105.23 34.33
CA SER A 226 12.34 105.17 33.21
C SER A 226 12.27 103.76 32.64
N ASN A 227 11.29 103.52 31.77
CA ASN A 227 11.20 102.27 31.02
C ASN A 227 11.27 102.56 29.52
N THR A 228 11.86 101.64 28.76
CA THR A 228 11.74 101.67 27.30
C THR A 228 10.28 101.48 26.89
N GLU A 229 9.91 101.95 25.70
CA GLU A 229 8.61 101.64 25.10
C GLU A 229 8.49 100.12 24.93
N GLY A 230 7.29 99.58 25.16
CA GLY A 230 7.05 98.13 25.24
C GLY A 230 7.07 97.38 23.89
N GLY A 231 7.68 97.97 22.87
CA GLY A 231 7.83 97.40 21.53
C GLY A 231 9.30 97.17 21.21
N GLY A 232 9.65 95.95 20.83
CA GLY A 232 11.01 95.59 20.41
C GLY A 232 10.99 94.33 19.56
N ASN A 233 11.60 94.40 18.37
CA ASN A 233 11.72 93.24 17.47
C ASN A 233 12.70 92.22 18.07
N HIS A 234 12.24 91.00 18.30
CA HIS A 234 13.08 89.90 18.76
C HIS A 234 12.61 88.58 18.14
N THR A 235 13.52 87.62 18.06
CA THR A 235 13.26 86.29 17.51
C THR A 235 13.09 85.27 18.62
N HIS A 236 12.10 84.39 18.49
CA HIS A 236 11.97 83.21 19.35
C HIS A 236 12.58 82.01 18.62
N HIS A 237 13.51 81.32 19.28
CA HIS A 237 13.97 80.02 18.82
C HIS A 237 13.12 78.95 19.53
N VAL A 238 12.20 78.35 18.78
CA VAL A 238 11.36 77.25 19.26
C VAL A 238 11.99 75.94 18.82
N SER A 239 12.40 75.09 19.76
CA SER A 239 12.94 73.76 19.48
C SER A 239 12.21 72.69 20.31
N GLY A 240 12.06 71.49 19.75
CA GLY A 240 11.35 70.38 20.36
C GLY A 240 11.02 69.28 19.36
N TYR A 241 10.38 68.21 19.84
CA TYR A 241 9.89 67.11 19.00
C TYR A 241 8.37 67.20 18.89
N THR A 242 7.84 66.97 17.68
CA THR A 242 6.41 66.72 17.51
C THR A 242 6.04 65.40 18.21
N GLN A 243 4.79 65.27 18.64
CA GLN A 243 4.30 63.98 19.13
C GLN A 243 4.41 62.95 18.00
N THR A 244 4.78 61.71 18.32
CA THR A 244 4.76 60.62 17.36
C THR A 244 3.32 60.41 16.90
N THR A 245 3.03 60.72 15.64
CA THR A 245 1.74 60.47 15.00
C THR A 245 1.94 59.44 13.90
N GLY A 246 1.03 58.47 13.80
CA GLY A 246 1.06 57.44 12.76
C GLY A 246 0.35 56.17 13.23
N GLN A 247 -0.61 55.67 12.46
CA GLN A 247 -1.19 54.35 12.68
C GLN A 247 -0.73 53.41 11.56
N SER A 248 -0.04 52.33 11.91
CA SER A 248 0.25 51.26 10.96
C SER A 248 -1.02 50.45 10.72
N LYS A 249 -1.35 50.20 9.46
CA LYS A 249 -2.38 49.23 9.08
C LYS A 249 -1.71 47.93 8.64
N GLU A 250 -2.38 46.81 8.86
CA GLU A 250 -1.96 45.57 8.22
C GLU A 250 -1.98 45.75 6.70
N TYR A 251 -0.85 45.47 6.06
CA TYR A 251 -0.71 45.50 4.61
C TYR A 251 -0.53 44.05 4.14
N MET A 252 -1.57 43.49 3.53
CA MET A 252 -1.48 42.22 2.80
C MET A 252 -2.14 42.41 1.43
N PRO A 253 -1.47 42.03 0.33
CA PRO A 253 -2.14 41.99 -0.98
C PRO A 253 -3.28 40.97 -0.92
N PRO A 254 -4.33 41.06 -1.77
CA PRO A 254 -5.38 40.05 -1.82
C PRO A 254 -4.79 38.63 -1.97
N TYR A 255 -5.26 37.69 -1.14
CA TYR A 255 -4.75 36.33 -1.09
C TYR A 255 -5.87 35.32 -0.81
N MET A 256 -5.57 34.06 -1.07
CA MET A 256 -6.41 32.92 -0.74
C MET A 256 -5.67 32.06 0.29
N THR A 257 -6.35 31.70 1.38
CA THR A 257 -5.79 30.84 2.42
C THR A 257 -5.87 29.38 2.01
N VAL A 258 -4.77 28.65 2.18
CA VAL A 258 -4.68 27.21 2.00
C VAL A 258 -3.99 26.60 3.22
N TYR A 259 -4.19 25.32 3.44
CA TYR A 259 -3.42 24.57 4.41
C TYR A 259 -2.18 23.99 3.74
N ALA A 260 -1.02 24.25 4.32
CA ALA A 260 0.26 23.77 3.81
C ALA A 260 1.05 23.06 4.91
N TRP A 261 1.78 22.02 4.54
CA TRP A 261 2.63 21.24 5.42
C TRP A 261 3.93 20.87 4.71
N TYR A 262 5.00 20.64 5.47
CA TYR A 262 6.23 20.04 4.97
C TYR A 262 6.53 18.73 5.70
N ARG A 263 7.06 17.75 4.97
CA ARG A 263 7.41 16.43 5.52
C ARG A 263 8.69 16.51 6.35
N ILE A 264 8.69 15.92 7.54
CA ILE A 264 9.86 15.84 8.44
C ILE A 264 10.44 14.44 8.59
N ALA A 265 9.63 13.39 8.38
CA ALA A 265 10.04 11.99 8.41
C ALA A 265 9.11 11.14 7.54
#